data_AF-A0A0V1JGV5-F1
#
_entry.id   AF-A0A0V1JGV5-F1
#
_cell.length_a   1.000
_cell.length_b   1.000
_cell.length_c   1.000
_cell.angle_alpha   90.00
_cell.angle_beta   90.00
_cell.angle_gamma   90.00
#
_symmetry.space_group_name_H-M   'P 1'
#
loop_
_entity.id
_entity.type
_entity.pdbx_description
1 polymer ?
#
loop_
_entity_poly.entity_id
_entity_poly.type
_entity_poly.pdbx_seq_one_letter_code
_entity_poly.pdbx_strand_id
1 'polypeptide(L)'
;MSDLAYYFFLNNLVKLDLILRNYLEASDVIITMLYSHATFTDHQRELIISLYLQTEEVELGLLRERQLILNALRNLNPNFQYGAL
;
A
#
# COMPACT_ATOMS: atom_id res chain seq x y z
N MET A 1 23.02 12.79 15.67
CA MET A 1 21.98 11.73 15.62
C MET A 1 21.07 11.83 14.38
N SER A 2 21.45 12.54 13.30
CA SER A 2 20.57 12.73 12.13
C SER A 2 20.66 11.63 11.07
N ASP A 3 21.86 11.08 10.83
CA ASP A 3 22.06 10.26 9.63
C ASP A 3 21.51 8.84 9.79
N LEU A 4 21.71 8.21 10.96
CA LEU A 4 21.20 6.86 11.22
C LEU A 4 19.67 6.81 11.16
N ALA A 5 18.99 7.78 11.78
CA ALA A 5 17.54 7.87 11.75
C ALA A 5 17.03 8.12 10.33
N TYR A 6 17.69 9.02 9.58
CA TYR A 6 17.36 9.29 8.19
C TYR A 6 17.48 8.03 7.31
N TYR A 7 18.61 7.32 7.37
CA TYR A 7 18.80 6.09 6.59
C TYR A 7 17.87 4.95 7.03
N PHE A 8 17.52 4.87 8.32
CA PHE A 8 16.54 3.92 8.82
C PHE A 8 15.16 4.15 8.17
N PHE A 9 14.66 5.38 8.21
CA PHE A 9 13.37 5.72 7.59
C PHE A 9 13.41 5.58 6.07
N LEU A 10 14.51 5.96 5.41
CA LEU A 10 14.65 5.82 3.96
C LEU A 10 14.62 4.36 3.53
N ASN A 11 15.33 3.47 4.24
CA ASN A 11 15.32 2.03 3.96
C ASN A 11 13.93 1.42 4.17
N ASN A 12 13.22 1.83 5.23
CA ASN A 12 11.87 1.36 5.48
C ASN A 12 10.88 1.88 4.43
N LEU A 13 11.06 3.11 3.93
CA LEU A 13 10.24 3.65 2.84
C LEU A 13 10.37 2.80 1.57
N VAL A 14 11.60 2.48 1.17
CA VAL A 14 11.87 1.64 -0.02
C VAL A 14 11.25 0.25 0.13
N LYS A 15 11.37 -0.37 1.32
CA LYS A 15 10.76 -1.67 1.59
C LYS A 15 9.23 -1.59 1.56
N LEU A 16 8.65 -0.54 2.12
CA LEU A 16 7.22 -0.34 2.14
C LEU A 16 6.67 -0.13 0.73
N ASP A 17 7.35 0.65 -0.12
CA ASP A 17 6.94 0.82 -1.52
C ASP A 17 6.96 -0.51 -2.30
N LEU A 18 7.94 -1.38 -2.02
CA LEU A 18 7.99 -2.72 -2.61
C LEU A 18 6.81 -3.58 -2.14
N ILE A 19 6.49 -3.55 -0.84
CA ILE A 19 5.33 -4.25 -0.29
C ILE A 19 4.04 -3.72 -0.92
N LEU A 20 3.89 -2.39 -1.01
CA LEU A 20 2.72 -1.74 -1.59
C LEU A 20 2.55 -2.16 -3.07
N ARG A 21 3.62 -2.14 -3.87
CA ARG A 21 3.55 -2.59 -5.27
C ARG A 21 3.13 -4.05 -5.39
N ASN A 22 3.78 -4.95 -4.65
CA ASN A 22 3.45 -6.37 -4.69
C ASN A 22 2.01 -6.62 -4.23
N TYR A 23 1.55 -5.84 -3.26
CA TYR A 23 0.19 -5.91 -2.76
C TYR A 23 -0.82 -5.46 -3.81
N LEU A 24 -0.58 -4.32 -4.48
CA LEU A 24 -1.43 -3.82 -5.57
C LEU A 24 -1.51 -4.81 -6.74
N GLU A 25 -0.41 -5.46 -7.09
CA GLU A 25 -0.40 -6.51 -8.12
C GLU A 25 -1.22 -7.74 -7.69
N ALA A 26 -1.16 -8.12 -6.40
CA ALA A 26 -1.93 -9.24 -5.89
C ALA A 26 -3.43 -8.92 -5.75
N SER A 27 -3.77 -7.69 -5.37
CA SER A 27 -5.16 -7.23 -5.19
C SER A 27 -5.89 -7.04 -6.52
N ASP A 28 -5.16 -6.80 -7.61
CA ASP A 28 -5.74 -6.62 -8.95
C ASP A 28 -6.60 -7.81 -9.38
N VAL A 29 -6.29 -9.02 -8.90
CA VAL A 29 -7.10 -10.22 -9.15
C VAL A 29 -8.52 -10.07 -8.58
N ILE A 30 -8.66 -9.52 -7.36
CA ILE A 30 -9.95 -9.33 -6.71
C ILE A 30 -10.75 -8.25 -7.43
N ILE A 31 -10.08 -7.16 -7.81
CA ILE A 31 -10.65 -6.07 -8.62
C ILE A 31 -11.15 -6.62 -9.95
N THR A 32 -10.33 -7.43 -10.63
CA THR A 32 -10.71 -8.08 -11.89
C THR A 32 -11.91 -8.99 -11.71
N MET A 33 -11.99 -9.76 -10.62
CA MET A 33 -13.15 -10.60 -10.32
C MET A 33 -14.43 -9.76 -10.12
N LEU A 34 -14.35 -8.64 -9.38
CA LEU A 34 -15.47 -7.72 -9.17
C LEU A 34 -16.02 -7.13 -10.48
N TYR A 35 -15.12 -6.75 -11.39
CA TYR A 35 -15.50 -6.13 -12.67
C TYR A 35 -15.71 -7.13 -13.80
N SER A 36 -15.49 -8.42 -13.57
CA SER A 36 -15.72 -9.45 -14.58
C SER A 36 -17.21 -9.67 -14.86
N HIS A 37 -17.54 -10.00 -16.10
CA HIS A 37 -18.90 -10.44 -16.48
C HIS A 37 -19.17 -11.92 -16.15
N ALA A 38 -18.37 -12.53 -15.26
CA ALA A 38 -18.53 -13.92 -14.89
C ALA A 38 -19.79 -14.13 -14.04
N THR A 39 -20.43 -15.28 -14.24
CA THR A 39 -21.62 -15.69 -13.48
C THR A 39 -21.18 -16.30 -12.15
N PHE A 40 -21.05 -15.45 -11.13
CA PHE A 40 -20.87 -15.88 -9.74
C PHE A 40 -22.20 -16.14 -9.05
N THR A 41 -22.24 -17.13 -8.16
CA THR A 41 -23.36 -17.30 -7.23
C THR A 41 -23.40 -16.15 -6.22
N ASP A 42 -24.55 -15.92 -5.56
CA ASP A 42 -24.68 -14.84 -4.57
C ASP A 42 -23.63 -14.95 -3.46
N HIS A 43 -23.38 -16.17 -2.96
CA HIS A 43 -22.36 -16.43 -1.96
C HIS A 43 -20.94 -16.11 -2.46
N GLN A 44 -20.62 -16.42 -3.71
CA GLN A 44 -19.33 -16.08 -4.31
C GLN A 44 -19.17 -14.56 -4.45
N ARG A 45 -20.24 -13.83 -4.82
CA ARG A 45 -20.23 -12.37 -4.90
C ARG A 45 -19.99 -11.74 -3.53
N GLU A 46 -20.67 -12.20 -2.49
CA GLU A 46 -20.47 -11.73 -1.12
C GLU A 46 -19.02 -11.93 -0.67
N LEU A 47 -18.44 -13.10 -0.96
CA LEU A 47 -17.04 -13.39 -0.63
C LEU A 47 -16.08 -12.44 -1.36
N ILE A 48 -16.27 -12.23 -2.67
CA ILE A 48 -15.44 -11.33 -3.48
C ILE A 48 -15.52 -9.89 -2.95
N ILE A 49 -16.71 -9.40 -2.60
CA ILE A 49 -16.90 -8.08 -2.01
C ILE A 49 -16.20 -7.97 -0.66
N SER A 50 -16.34 -8.99 0.20
CA SER A 50 -15.66 -9.02 1.50
C SER A 50 -14.13 -8.99 1.34
N LEU A 51 -13.59 -9.76 0.39
CA LEU A 51 -12.15 -9.77 0.09
C LEU A 51 -11.68 -8.40 -0.43
N TYR A 52 -12.46 -7.74 -1.28
CA TYR A 52 -12.17 -6.40 -1.76
C TYR A 52 -12.11 -5.37 -0.62
N LEU A 53 -13.10 -5.36 0.26
CA LEU A 53 -13.14 -4.43 1.39
C LEU A 53 -11.95 -4.63 2.34
N GLN A 54 -11.62 -5.88 2.67
CA GLN A 54 -10.43 -6.20 3.45
C GLN A 54 -9.16 -5.74 2.74
N THR A 55 -9.14 -5.87 1.41
CA THR A 55 -7.99 -5.50 0.61
C THR A 55 -7.75 -4.00 0.62
N GLU A 56 -8.83 -3.21 0.48
CA GLU A 56 -8.83 -1.75 0.55
C GLU A 56 -8.38 -1.24 1.93
N GLU A 57 -8.82 -1.88 3.02
CA GLU A 57 -8.42 -1.49 4.37
C GLU A 57 -6.90 -1.63 4.59
N VAL A 58 -6.32 -2.74 4.12
CA VAL A 58 -4.87 -2.97 4.20
C VAL A 58 -4.11 -1.98 3.32
N GLU A 59 -4.59 -1.71 2.10
CA GLU A 59 -3.98 -0.70 1.20
C GLU A 59 -3.93 0.68 1.86
N LEU A 60 -5.06 1.13 2.43
CA LEU A 60 -5.13 2.40 3.16
C LEU A 60 -4.18 2.43 4.36
N GLY A 61 -4.01 1.31 5.05
CA GLY A 61 -3.02 1.14 6.12
C GLY A 61 -1.59 1.38 5.63
N LEU A 62 -1.18 0.69 4.56
CA LEU A 62 0.15 0.83 3.97
C LEU A 62 0.42 2.24 3.45
N LEU A 63 -0.57 2.88 2.81
CA LEU A 63 -0.47 4.27 2.34
C LEU A 63 -0.31 5.26 3.51
N ARG A 64 -1.01 5.04 4.63
CA ARG A 64 -0.85 5.85 5.85
C ARG A 64 0.53 5.69 6.45
N GLU A 65 1.03 4.46 6.58
CA GLU A 65 2.39 4.21 7.06
C GLU A 65 3.44 4.89 6.18
N ARG A 66 3.26 4.81 4.86
CA ARG A 66 4.14 5.48 3.90
C ARG A 66 4.16 6.99 4.10
N GLN A 67 2.99 7.61 4.30
CA GLN A 67 2.89 9.04 4.55
C GLN A 67 3.58 9.44 5.87
N LEU A 68 3.48 8.60 6.92
CA LEU A 68 4.16 8.84 8.19
C LEU A 68 5.68 8.82 8.03
N ILE A 69 6.22 7.85 7.29
CA ILE A 69 7.66 7.76 7.00
C ILE A 69 8.13 8.96 6.17
N LEU A 70 7.38 9.36 5.14
CA LEU A 70 7.67 10.55 4.34
C LEU A 70 7.70 11.82 5.20
N ASN A 71 6.75 11.97 6.11
CA ASN A 71 6.72 13.10 7.05
C ASN A 71 7.93 13.09 7.98
N ALA A 72 8.32 11.92 8.50
CA ALA A 72 9.52 11.78 9.33
C ALA A 72 10.79 12.17 8.56
N LEU A 73 10.93 11.74 7.30
CA LEU A 73 12.05 12.08 6.44
C LEU A 73 12.12 13.58 6.11
N ARG A 74 10.98 14.23 5.87
CA ARG A 74 10.91 15.69 5.66
C ARG A 74 11.24 16.48 6.92
N ASN A 75 10.86 15.97 8.09
CA ASN A 75 11.23 16.60 9.37
C ASN A 75 12.74 16.48 9.63
N LEU A 76 13.37 15.37 9.22
CA LEU A 76 14.82 15.17 9.33
C LEU A 76 15.61 15.92 8.26
N ASN A 77 15.06 16.05 7.05
CA ASN A 77 15.64 16.78 5.92
C ASN A 77 14.52 17.52 5.14
N PRO A 78 14.31 18.83 5.36
CA PRO A 78 13.24 19.58 4.71
C PRO A 78 13.31 19.61 3.17
N ASN A 79 14.50 19.39 2.59
CA ASN A 79 14.71 19.32 1.15
C ASN A 79 14.51 17.91 0.58
N PHE A 80 14.07 16.95 1.40
CA PHE A 80 13.85 15.57 0.98
C PHE A 80 12.74 15.49 -0.07
N GLN A 81 13.13 15.10 -1.27
CA GLN A 81 12.23 14.75 -2.36
C GLN A 81 12.33 13.26 -2.62
N TYR A 82 11.17 12.60 -2.71
CA TYR A 82 11.09 11.18 -2.95
C TYR A 82 9.94 10.90 -3.89
N GLY A 83 10.25 10.22 -5.00
CA GLY A 83 9.32 9.89 -6.05
C GLY A 83 9.32 8.39 -6.30
N ALA A 84 8.82 7.60 -5.35
CA ALA A 84 8.63 6.17 -5.60
C ALA A 84 7.24 5.71 -5.18
N LEU A 85 6.52 5.19 -6.18
CA LEU A 85 5.24 4.49 -6.22
C LEU A 85 4.01 5.26 -5.71
#